data_AF-A0A2V5NR94-F1
#
_entry.id   AF-A0A2V5NR94-F1
#
_cell.length_a   1.000
_cell.length_b   1.000
_cell.length_c   1.000
_cell.angle_alpha   90.00
_cell.angle_beta   90.00
_cell.angle_gamma   90.00
#
_symmetry.space_group_name_H-M   'P 1'
#
loop_
_entity.id
_entity.type
_entity.pdbx_description
1 polymer ?
#
loop_
_entity_poly.entity_id
_entity_poly.type
_entity_poly.pdbx_seq_one_letter_code
_entity_poly.pdbx_strand_id
1 'polypeptide(L)'
;MRKILVTVGIFVPCVVAILAVWIFLGRQVSLLVDRFGLIEIASTPIHSIAYEGGGTAGILIVNDLSLSLNDTKIPLSIGSTKDNQFALASGGKVFAFGPLSSTTQNAAYDLAAVPQAGDHAALVMRRSALSWPNVFDFNLMTGQSPSWKRHMYYQLLWKKPSGATLEMLWRYEQPFYDRWGSGFMTREGSTGLVRIDIRP
;
A
#
# COMPACT_ATOMS: atom_id res chain seq x y z
N MET A 1 -39.90 -12.46 32.45
CA MET A 1 -39.76 -13.28 31.21
C MET A 1 -40.04 -12.49 29.92
N ARG A 2 -41.17 -11.79 29.76
CA ARG A 2 -41.49 -11.03 28.51
C ARG A 2 -40.43 -10.03 28.06
N LYS A 3 -39.85 -9.23 28.97
CA LYS A 3 -38.78 -8.27 28.64
C LYS A 3 -37.50 -8.97 28.16
N ILE A 4 -37.12 -10.08 28.79
CA ILE A 4 -35.94 -10.89 28.40
C ILE A 4 -36.17 -11.51 27.02
N LEU A 5 -37.36 -12.07 26.77
CA LEU A 5 -37.74 -12.63 25.46
C LEU A 5 -37.72 -11.58 24.34
N VAL A 6 -38.16 -10.35 24.62
CA VAL A 6 -38.10 -9.24 23.65
C VAL A 6 -36.66 -8.77 23.43
N THR A 7 -35.87 -8.62 24.49
CA THR A 7 -34.45 -8.25 24.37
C THR A 7 -33.66 -9.30 23.58
N VAL A 8 -33.86 -10.58 23.86
CA VAL A 8 -33.23 -11.67 23.11
C VAL A 8 -33.74 -11.71 21.67
N GLY A 9 -35.05 -11.54 21.47
CA GLY A 9 -35.68 -11.52 20.15
C GLY A 9 -35.20 -10.41 19.22
N ILE A 10 -34.69 -9.29 19.76
CA ILE A 10 -34.09 -8.19 18.99
C ILE A 10 -32.57 -8.35 18.88
N PHE A 11 -31.91 -8.75 19.97
CA PHE A 11 -30.46 -8.82 20.02
C PHE A 11 -29.89 -9.89 19.07
N VAL A 12 -30.49 -11.07 19.05
CA VAL A 12 -30.03 -12.18 18.18
C VAL A 12 -30.05 -11.80 16.69
N PRO A 13 -31.16 -11.29 16.10
CA PRO A 13 -31.15 -10.93 14.69
C PRO A 13 -30.20 -9.76 14.39
N CYS A 14 -29.99 -8.82 15.33
CA CYS A 14 -28.97 -7.79 15.16
C CYS A 14 -27.56 -8.39 15.06
N VAL A 15 -27.20 -9.33 15.93
CA VAL A 15 -25.90 -10.01 15.86
C VAL A 15 -25.75 -10.79 14.55
N VAL A 16 -26.78 -11.51 14.13
CA VAL A 16 -26.79 -12.25 12.86
C VAL A 16 -26.60 -11.31 11.67
N ALA A 17 -27.29 -10.16 11.66
CA ALA A 17 -27.14 -9.17 10.61
C ALA A 17 -25.72 -8.58 10.56
N ILE A 18 -25.12 -8.28 11.72
CA ILE A 18 -23.74 -7.79 11.80
C ILE A 18 -22.76 -8.83 11.25
N LEU A 19 -22.93 -10.10 11.62
CA LEU A 19 -22.08 -11.19 11.12
C LEU A 19 -22.24 -11.38 9.61
N ALA A 20 -23.47 -11.31 9.10
CA ALA A 20 -23.72 -11.39 7.66
C ALA A 20 -23.04 -10.23 6.91
N VAL A 21 -23.20 -8.99 7.39
CA VAL A 21 -22.51 -7.83 6.82
C VAL A 21 -20.99 -8.02 6.86
N TRP A 22 -20.46 -8.59 7.94
CA TRP A 22 -19.03 -8.83 8.06
C TRP A 22 -18.50 -9.91 7.10
N ILE A 23 -19.28 -10.96 6.87
CA ILE A 23 -18.91 -12.05 5.96
C ILE A 23 -18.99 -11.60 4.49
N PHE A 24 -20.05 -10.86 4.12
CA PHE A 24 -20.29 -10.48 2.72
C PHE A 24 -19.63 -9.14 2.32
N LEU A 25 -19.53 -8.19 3.25
CA LEU A 25 -18.98 -6.85 3.03
C LEU A 25 -17.74 -6.58 3.89
N GLY A 26 -17.10 -7.63 4.41
CA GLY A 26 -15.98 -7.47 5.34
C GLY A 26 -14.83 -6.65 4.77
N ARG A 27 -14.55 -6.77 3.47
CA ARG A 27 -13.55 -5.95 2.78
C ARG A 27 -13.90 -4.45 2.84
N GLN A 28 -15.14 -4.09 2.53
CA GLN A 28 -15.61 -2.70 2.52
C GLN A 28 -15.67 -2.13 3.94
N VAL A 29 -16.12 -2.94 4.90
CA VAL A 29 -16.14 -2.56 6.32
C VAL A 29 -14.71 -2.35 6.84
N SER A 30 -13.77 -3.23 6.49
CA SER A 30 -12.34 -3.05 6.79
C SER A 30 -11.80 -1.73 6.23
N LEU A 31 -12.07 -1.44 4.95
CA LEU A 31 -11.68 -0.17 4.32
C LEU A 31 -12.31 1.06 4.97
N LEU A 32 -13.54 0.95 5.48
CA LEU A 32 -14.20 2.03 6.22
C LEU A 32 -13.52 2.26 7.57
N VAL A 33 -13.22 1.18 8.30
CA VAL A 33 -12.52 1.24 9.59
C VAL A 33 -11.11 1.82 9.42
N ASP A 34 -10.42 1.46 8.34
CA ASP A 34 -9.08 1.97 8.02
C ASP A 34 -9.03 3.50 7.87
N ARG A 35 -10.17 4.17 7.61
CA ARG A 35 -10.24 5.65 7.60
C ARG A 35 -10.09 6.27 8.97
N PHE A 36 -10.40 5.54 10.04
CA PHE A 36 -10.30 6.01 11.42
C PHE A 36 -8.93 5.74 12.03
N GLY A 37 -8.18 4.79 11.48
CA GLY A 37 -6.84 4.50 11.93
C GLY A 37 -6.25 3.24 11.33
N LEU A 38 -4.94 3.25 11.16
CA LEU A 38 -4.14 2.10 10.76
C LEU A 38 -3.19 1.75 11.90
N ILE A 39 -2.88 0.46 12.05
CA ILE A 39 -1.90 0.00 13.04
C ILE A 39 -0.53 0.04 12.39
N GLU A 40 0.36 0.89 12.89
CA GLU A 40 1.76 0.90 12.46
C GLU A 40 2.48 -0.36 12.92
N ILE A 41 3.25 -0.95 12.02
CA ILE A 41 4.02 -2.18 12.26
C ILE A 41 5.51 -1.85 12.28
N ALA A 42 5.96 -0.98 11.37
CA ALA A 42 7.35 -0.59 11.26
C ALA A 42 7.47 0.76 10.56
N SER A 43 8.53 1.48 10.89
CA SER A 43 8.96 2.67 10.19
C SER A 43 10.47 2.57 10.00
N THR A 44 10.92 2.56 8.75
CA THR A 44 12.33 2.43 8.41
C THR A 44 12.80 3.64 7.61
N PRO A 45 13.98 4.21 7.91
CA PRO A 45 14.54 5.28 7.10
C PRO A 45 14.86 4.76 5.68
N ILE A 46 14.67 5.61 4.68
CA ILE A 46 15.04 5.29 3.31
C ILE A 46 16.54 5.52 3.14
N HIS A 47 17.21 4.56 2.50
CA HIS A 47 18.63 4.55 2.18
C HIS A 47 18.86 4.47 0.68
N SER A 48 17.94 3.84 -0.06
CA SER A 48 17.98 3.77 -1.51
C SER A 48 16.58 3.85 -2.10
N ILE A 49 16.49 4.50 -3.26
CA ILE A 49 15.30 4.48 -4.09
C ILE A 49 15.69 4.26 -5.54
N ALA A 50 15.04 3.30 -6.18
CA ALA A 50 15.26 2.94 -7.57
C ALA A 50 13.93 2.71 -8.29
N TYR A 51 13.99 2.71 -9.61
CA TYR A 51 12.85 2.52 -10.47
C TYR A 51 13.24 1.67 -11.68
N GLU A 52 12.34 0.76 -12.01
CA GLU A 52 12.40 -0.13 -13.17
C GLU A 52 11.08 -0.02 -13.93
N GLY A 53 11.13 0.40 -15.20
CA GLY A 53 9.94 0.49 -16.04
C GLY A 53 9.94 1.58 -17.11
N GLY A 54 8.82 1.68 -17.83
CA GLY A 54 8.67 2.51 -19.03
C GLY A 54 8.30 3.99 -18.80
N GLY A 55 8.47 4.51 -17.59
CA GLY A 55 8.19 5.89 -17.20
C GLY A 55 6.78 6.18 -16.68
N THR A 56 5.76 5.39 -17.02
CA THR A 56 4.37 5.61 -16.53
C THR A 56 3.83 4.48 -15.66
N ALA A 57 4.52 3.35 -15.67
CA ALA A 57 4.19 2.12 -14.95
C ALA A 57 5.50 1.40 -14.62
N GLY A 58 5.47 0.37 -13.78
CA GLY A 58 6.66 -0.37 -13.38
C GLY A 58 6.72 -0.58 -11.88
N ILE A 59 7.94 -0.62 -11.35
CA ILE A 59 8.19 -0.95 -9.95
C ILE A 59 9.10 0.12 -9.36
N LEU A 60 8.66 0.68 -8.23
CA LEU A 60 9.50 1.52 -7.37
C LEU A 60 10.14 0.64 -6.31
N ILE A 61 11.46 0.66 -6.22
CA ILE A 61 12.23 -0.17 -5.30
C ILE A 61 12.77 0.74 -4.20
N VAL A 62 12.41 0.48 -2.95
CA VAL A 62 12.79 1.29 -1.79
C VAL A 62 13.49 0.39 -0.77
N ASN A 63 14.79 0.60 -0.51
CA ASN A 63 15.59 -0.25 0.38
C ASN A 63 15.48 -1.77 0.09
N ASP A 64 15.30 -2.19 -1.16
CA ASP A 64 15.03 -3.57 -1.60
C ASP A 64 13.56 -4.03 -1.58
N LEU A 65 12.62 -3.14 -1.19
CA LEU A 65 11.20 -3.43 -1.28
C LEU A 65 10.61 -2.98 -2.62
N SER A 66 10.13 -3.93 -3.41
CA SER A 66 9.45 -3.69 -4.68
C SER A 66 7.99 -3.28 -4.49
N LEU A 67 7.67 -2.04 -4.85
CA LEU A 67 6.34 -1.45 -4.79
C LEU A 67 5.79 -1.23 -6.20
N SER A 68 4.71 -1.91 -6.53
CA SER A 68 4.08 -1.83 -7.86
C SER A 68 3.50 -0.44 -8.11
N LEU A 69 3.84 0.12 -9.26
CA LEU A 69 3.21 1.32 -9.84
C LEU A 69 2.23 0.95 -10.95
N ASN A 70 2.05 -0.34 -11.22
CA ASN A 70 1.10 -0.85 -12.20
C ASN A 70 -0.33 -0.72 -11.67
N ASP A 71 -1.30 -0.71 -12.60
CA ASP A 71 -2.73 -0.70 -12.31
C ASP A 71 -3.20 0.49 -11.46
N THR A 72 -2.43 1.59 -11.46
CA THR A 72 -2.84 2.83 -10.82
C THR A 72 -3.68 3.67 -11.77
N LYS A 73 -4.79 4.23 -11.25
CA LYS A 73 -5.58 5.25 -11.96
C LYS A 73 -4.99 6.66 -11.84
N ILE A 74 -3.82 6.76 -11.20
CA ILE A 74 -3.14 8.01 -10.91
C ILE A 74 -2.21 8.32 -12.09
N PRO A 75 -2.35 9.48 -12.75
CA PRO A 75 -1.40 9.88 -13.79
C PRO A 75 -0.03 10.10 -13.14
N LEU A 76 0.92 9.26 -13.52
CA LEU A 76 2.28 9.26 -13.01
C LEU A 76 3.28 9.33 -14.17
N SER A 77 4.35 10.09 -13.98
CA SER A 77 5.48 10.11 -14.89
C SER A 77 6.75 10.09 -14.08
N ILE A 78 7.60 9.12 -14.37
CA ILE A 78 8.86 8.85 -13.68
C ILE A 78 9.95 8.94 -14.73
N GLY A 79 11.04 9.62 -14.39
CA GLY A 79 12.09 9.89 -15.34
C GLY A 79 13.25 10.63 -14.71
N SER A 80 14.12 11.14 -15.58
CA SER A 80 15.15 12.09 -15.22
C SER A 80 14.72 13.51 -15.56
N THR A 81 15.13 14.47 -14.74
CA THR A 81 15.02 15.90 -15.05
C THR A 81 16.12 16.32 -16.01
N LYS A 82 16.02 17.54 -16.56
CA LYS A 82 17.08 18.14 -17.39
C LYS A 82 18.42 18.25 -16.64
N ASP A 83 18.38 18.32 -15.31
CA ASP A 83 19.56 18.39 -14.44
C ASP A 83 20.05 16.99 -14.02
N ASN A 84 19.63 15.94 -14.72
CA ASN A 84 20.02 14.55 -14.47
C ASN A 84 19.65 14.04 -13.05
N GLN A 85 18.54 14.54 -12.51
CA GLN A 85 17.98 14.07 -11.24
C GLN A 85 16.85 13.07 -11.48
N PHE A 86 16.85 11.96 -10.73
CA PHE A 86 15.73 11.06 -10.65
C PHE A 86 14.52 11.80 -10.08
N ALA A 87 13.41 11.82 -10.81
CA ALA A 87 12.21 12.53 -10.40
C ALA A 87 10.94 11.76 -10.74
N LEU A 88 9.92 12.09 -9.97
CA LEU A 88 8.56 11.63 -10.15
C LEU A 88 7.64 12.83 -10.29
N ALA A 89 6.69 12.73 -11.20
CA ALA A 89 5.72 13.76 -11.50
C ALA A 89 4.31 13.20 -11.45
N SER A 90 3.40 13.97 -10.87
CA SER A 90 1.96 13.68 -10.87
C SER A 90 1.17 14.97 -10.73
N GLY A 91 0.06 15.08 -11.47
CA GLY A 91 -0.82 16.25 -11.40
C GLY A 91 -0.12 17.58 -11.70
N GLY A 92 0.85 17.59 -12.62
CA GLY A 92 1.63 18.78 -12.99
C GLY A 92 2.69 19.21 -11.96
N LYS A 93 2.85 18.46 -10.87
CA LYS A 93 3.90 18.69 -9.86
C LYS A 93 5.02 17.70 -10.04
N VAL A 94 6.24 18.12 -9.73
CA VAL A 94 7.45 17.30 -9.85
C VAL A 94 8.15 17.25 -8.51
N PHE A 95 8.54 16.04 -8.09
CA PHE A 95 9.38 15.80 -6.94
C PHE A 95 10.66 15.13 -7.42
N ALA A 96 11.81 15.79 -7.27
CA ALA A 96 13.10 15.20 -7.56
C ALA A 96 13.62 14.47 -6.32
N PHE A 97 13.96 13.19 -6.43
CA PHE A 97 14.57 12.43 -5.35
C PHE A 97 16.03 12.84 -5.14
N GLY A 98 16.75 13.09 -6.23
CA GLY A 98 18.14 13.52 -6.21
C GLY A 98 18.88 13.14 -7.48
N PRO A 99 20.19 13.43 -7.58
CA PRO A 99 21.03 13.04 -8.69
C PRO A 99 20.98 11.53 -8.95
N LEU A 100 21.00 11.14 -10.22
CA LEU A 100 21.09 9.73 -10.59
C LEU A 100 22.39 9.11 -10.06
N SER A 101 22.28 8.00 -9.37
CA SER A 101 23.41 7.21 -8.90
C SER A 101 24.03 6.41 -10.04
N SER A 102 25.28 6.69 -10.36
CA SER A 102 26.08 6.04 -11.40
C SER A 102 26.88 4.82 -10.90
N THR A 103 26.49 4.24 -9.76
CA THR A 103 27.19 3.10 -9.16
C THR A 103 26.85 1.81 -9.90
N THR A 104 27.87 0.99 -10.21
CA THR A 104 27.77 -0.31 -10.90
C THR A 104 26.81 -1.30 -10.24
N GLN A 105 26.54 -1.15 -8.93
CA GLN A 105 25.55 -1.95 -8.19
C GLN A 105 24.09 -1.63 -8.57
N ASN A 106 23.83 -0.42 -9.08
CA ASN A 106 22.51 0.04 -9.53
C ASN A 106 22.37 -0.02 -11.06
N ALA A 107 23.35 -0.58 -11.78
CA ALA A 107 23.31 -0.71 -13.23
C ALA A 107 22.18 -1.63 -13.75
N ALA A 108 21.51 -2.35 -12.84
CA ALA A 108 20.33 -3.15 -13.13
C ALA A 108 19.02 -2.34 -13.15
N TYR A 109 19.02 -1.11 -12.62
CA TYR A 109 17.83 -0.25 -12.55
C TYR A 109 17.92 0.90 -13.54
N ASP A 110 16.80 1.24 -14.19
CA ASP A 110 16.74 2.32 -15.17
C ASP A 110 17.04 3.69 -14.53
N LEU A 111 16.58 3.89 -13.28
CA LEU A 111 16.81 5.12 -12.52
C LEU A 111 17.05 4.76 -11.05
N ALA A 112 18.07 5.35 -10.42
CA ALA A 112 18.34 5.15 -8.99
C ALA A 112 18.88 6.43 -8.34
N ALA A 113 18.52 6.66 -7.08
CA ALA A 113 19.04 7.74 -6.26
C ALA A 113 19.14 7.34 -4.78
N VAL A 114 19.85 8.16 -4.02
CA VAL A 114 20.01 8.04 -2.57
C VAL A 114 19.52 9.34 -1.93
N PRO A 115 18.84 9.30 -0.77
CA PRO A 115 18.44 10.52 -0.07
C PRO A 115 19.61 11.48 0.17
N GLN A 116 19.36 12.77 -0.04
CA GLN A 116 20.39 13.80 0.11
C GLN A 116 20.56 14.22 1.57
N ALA A 117 21.68 14.90 1.86
CA ALA A 117 21.92 15.42 3.20
C ALA A 117 20.78 16.37 3.62
N GLY A 118 20.17 16.08 4.76
CA GLY A 118 19.03 16.83 5.30
C GLY A 118 17.65 16.38 4.80
N ASP A 119 17.59 15.41 3.90
CA ASP A 119 16.31 14.77 3.57
C ASP A 119 15.83 13.90 4.74
N HIS A 120 14.55 14.01 5.05
CA HIS A 120 13.85 13.11 5.95
C HIS A 120 12.97 12.19 5.13
N ALA A 121 13.49 10.99 4.86
CA ALA A 121 12.82 9.97 4.05
C ALA A 121 12.59 8.70 4.87
N ALA A 122 11.35 8.22 4.92
CA ALA A 122 10.95 7.04 5.66
C ALA A 122 9.91 6.22 4.89
N LEU A 123 9.99 4.90 5.04
CA LEU A 123 8.99 3.94 4.60
C LEU A 123 8.26 3.41 5.83
N VAL A 124 6.98 3.71 5.94
CA VAL A 124 6.13 3.29 7.04
C VAL A 124 5.19 2.17 6.60
N MET A 125 5.28 1.04 7.29
CA MET A 125 4.42 -0.12 7.09
C MET A 125 3.31 -0.13 8.11
N ARG A 126 2.06 -0.21 7.65
CA ARG A 126 0.87 -0.32 8.50
C ARG A 126 -0.03 -1.46 8.04
N ARG A 127 -0.97 -1.84 8.90
CA ARG A 127 -2.04 -2.78 8.57
C ARG A 127 -3.39 -2.26 9.00
N SER A 128 -4.44 -2.80 8.38
CA SER A 128 -5.80 -2.65 8.88
C SER A 128 -5.91 -3.17 10.31
N ALA A 129 -6.70 -2.46 11.13
CA ALA A 129 -7.08 -2.94 12.45
C ALA A 129 -8.02 -4.16 12.35
N LEU A 130 -8.78 -4.24 11.26
CA LEU A 130 -9.81 -5.24 11.05
C LEU A 130 -9.52 -6.08 9.79
N SER A 131 -9.23 -7.37 9.97
CA SER A 131 -9.11 -8.38 8.91
C SER A 131 -10.47 -9.00 8.62
N TRP A 132 -10.81 -9.40 7.40
CA TRP A 132 -12.12 -10.01 7.08
C TRP A 132 -11.99 -11.47 6.63
N PRO A 133 -13.05 -12.28 6.80
CA PRO A 133 -13.05 -13.66 6.33
C PRO A 133 -13.19 -13.74 4.80
N ASN A 134 -12.64 -14.78 4.19
CA ASN A 134 -12.67 -15.01 2.75
C ASN A 134 -13.26 -16.40 2.45
N VAL A 135 -14.56 -16.54 2.71
CA VAL A 135 -15.25 -17.85 2.77
C VAL A 135 -15.82 -18.35 1.44
N PHE A 136 -15.94 -17.49 0.42
CA PHE A 136 -16.52 -17.83 -0.89
C PHE A 136 -15.49 -17.88 -2.02
N ASP A 137 -14.22 -17.72 -1.69
CA ASP A 137 -13.12 -17.79 -2.64
C ASP A 137 -12.68 -19.26 -2.70
N PHE A 138 -12.99 -19.96 -3.77
CA PHE A 138 -12.65 -21.38 -3.94
C PHE A 138 -11.67 -21.53 -5.09
N ASN A 139 -10.43 -21.89 -4.79
CA ASN A 139 -9.44 -22.19 -5.81
C ASN A 139 -9.56 -23.67 -6.22
N LEU A 140 -10.31 -23.95 -7.29
CA LEU A 140 -10.52 -25.31 -7.80
C LEU A 140 -9.25 -25.95 -8.40
N MET A 141 -8.23 -25.16 -8.77
CA MET A 141 -6.97 -25.67 -9.31
C MET A 141 -5.99 -26.11 -8.24
N THR A 142 -5.81 -25.34 -7.16
CA THR A 142 -4.82 -25.65 -6.11
C THR A 142 -5.44 -26.15 -4.80
N GLY A 143 -6.77 -26.11 -4.67
CA GLY A 143 -7.51 -26.52 -3.48
C GLY A 143 -7.29 -25.64 -2.24
N GLN A 144 -6.49 -24.58 -2.33
CA GLN A 144 -6.15 -23.70 -1.22
C GLN A 144 -6.59 -22.26 -1.50
N SER A 145 -7.45 -21.76 -0.63
CA SER A 145 -7.83 -20.36 -0.56
C SER A 145 -7.51 -19.80 0.82
N PRO A 146 -7.16 -18.52 0.91
CA PRO A 146 -6.91 -17.92 2.21
C PRO A 146 -8.23 -17.82 2.97
N SER A 147 -8.21 -18.17 4.25
CA SER A 147 -9.40 -18.15 5.11
C SER A 147 -9.74 -16.73 5.57
N TRP A 148 -8.73 -15.87 5.68
CA TRP A 148 -8.86 -14.45 6.01
C TRP A 148 -7.97 -13.59 5.13
N LYS A 149 -8.33 -12.32 5.01
CA LYS A 149 -7.53 -11.28 4.35
C LYS A 149 -7.49 -10.04 5.24
N ARG A 150 -6.45 -9.22 5.09
CA ARG A 150 -6.37 -7.87 5.67
C ARG A 150 -5.64 -6.94 4.71
N HIS A 151 -5.81 -5.62 4.85
CA HIS A 151 -4.98 -4.71 4.07
C HIS A 151 -3.64 -4.46 4.77
N MET A 152 -2.59 -4.37 3.95
CA MET A 152 -1.28 -3.85 4.30
C MET A 152 -1.07 -2.54 3.56
N TYR A 153 -0.49 -1.57 4.24
CA TYR A 153 -0.23 -0.24 3.71
C TYR A 153 1.25 0.05 3.79
N TYR A 154 1.81 0.52 2.68
CA TYR A 154 3.20 0.96 2.60
C TYR A 154 3.15 2.44 2.25
N GLN A 155 3.64 3.29 3.15
CA GLN A 155 3.64 4.73 2.98
C GLN A 155 5.07 5.20 2.84
N LEU A 156 5.41 5.77 1.70
CA LEU A 156 6.64 6.52 1.51
C LEU A 156 6.38 7.96 1.93
N LEU A 157 7.19 8.45 2.86
CA LEU A 157 7.20 9.83 3.31
C LEU A 157 8.58 10.41 3.01
N TRP A 158 8.63 11.49 2.24
CA TRP A 158 9.89 12.18 1.95
C TRP A 158 9.71 13.68 2.12
N LYS A 159 10.60 14.30 2.89
CA LYS A 159 10.64 15.74 3.09
C LYS A 159 12.05 16.26 2.84
N LYS A 160 12.16 17.28 1.99
CA LYS A 160 13.41 17.97 1.70
C LYS A 160 13.67 19.12 2.68
N PRO A 161 14.94 19.55 2.83
CA PRO A 161 15.30 20.77 3.55
C PRO A 161 14.56 22.02 3.03
N SER A 162 14.25 22.06 1.73
CA SER A 162 13.51 23.16 1.10
C SER A 162 12.05 23.26 1.56
N GLY A 163 11.52 22.24 2.23
CA GLY A 163 10.10 22.14 2.60
C GLY A 163 9.28 21.25 1.67
N ALA A 164 9.79 20.92 0.49
CA ALA A 164 9.10 20.05 -0.47
C ALA A 164 8.83 18.66 0.14
N THR A 165 7.62 18.15 -0.05
CA THR A 165 7.21 16.84 0.46
C THR A 165 6.60 15.95 -0.61
N LEU A 166 6.90 14.66 -0.51
CA LEU A 166 6.24 13.59 -1.25
C LEU A 166 5.65 12.59 -0.25
N GLU A 167 4.38 12.29 -0.43
CA GLU A 167 3.71 11.17 0.23
C GLU A 167 3.17 10.22 -0.84
N MET A 168 3.51 8.94 -0.76
CA MET A 168 2.94 7.91 -1.61
C MET A 168 2.41 6.78 -0.73
N LEU A 169 1.23 6.26 -1.04
CA LEU A 169 0.59 5.20 -0.28
C LEU A 169 0.21 4.07 -1.22
N TRP A 170 0.77 2.90 -0.98
CA TRP A 170 0.33 1.64 -1.55
C TRP A 170 -0.54 0.92 -0.55
N ARG A 171 -1.55 0.23 -1.07
CA ARG A 171 -2.36 -0.71 -0.29
C ARG A 171 -2.27 -2.06 -0.97
N TYR A 172 -2.04 -3.13 -0.24
CA TYR A 172 -2.11 -4.49 -0.75
C TYR A 172 -2.99 -5.37 0.13
N GLU A 173 -3.38 -6.54 -0.36
CA GLU A 173 -4.12 -7.53 0.42
C GLU A 173 -3.16 -8.62 0.92
N GLN A 174 -3.11 -8.81 2.24
CA GLN A 174 -2.35 -9.87 2.87
C GLN A 174 -3.26 -11.05 3.20
N PRO A 175 -3.06 -12.21 2.56
CA PRO A 175 -3.83 -13.42 2.83
C PRO A 175 -3.36 -14.12 4.10
N PHE A 176 -4.28 -14.83 4.75
CA PHE A 176 -3.99 -15.78 5.82
C PHE A 176 -4.36 -17.19 5.37
N TYR A 177 -3.38 -18.09 5.40
CA TYR A 177 -3.57 -19.53 5.19
C TYR A 177 -3.44 -20.24 6.54
N ASP A 178 -2.31 -20.89 6.80
CA ASP A 178 -1.84 -21.35 8.11
C ASP A 178 -1.10 -20.24 8.89
N ARG A 179 -0.47 -19.33 8.15
CA ARG A 179 0.16 -18.10 8.63
C ARG A 179 -0.17 -16.92 7.72
N TRP A 180 0.13 -15.71 8.17
CA TRP A 180 0.05 -14.51 7.33
C TRP A 180 1.07 -14.63 6.19
N GLY A 181 0.57 -14.61 4.95
CA GLY A 181 1.38 -14.63 3.74
C GLY A 181 1.98 -13.26 3.42
N SER A 182 2.63 -13.15 2.26
CA SER A 182 3.08 -11.86 1.74
C SER A 182 1.90 -10.99 1.33
N GLY A 183 1.97 -9.69 1.60
CA GLY A 183 1.01 -8.72 1.09
C GLY A 183 1.10 -8.52 -0.43
N PHE A 184 2.21 -8.89 -1.06
CA PHE A 184 2.52 -8.57 -2.47
C PHE A 184 1.85 -9.49 -3.49
N MET A 185 0.69 -10.05 -3.21
CA MET A 185 -0.05 -10.79 -4.24
C MET A 185 -0.63 -9.80 -5.26
N THR A 186 -0.39 -10.05 -6.55
CA THR A 186 -0.80 -9.25 -7.71
C THR A 186 -1.93 -9.95 -8.50
N ARG A 187 -3.08 -10.17 -7.85
CA ARG A 187 -4.31 -10.63 -8.53
C ARG A 187 -5.25 -9.46 -8.83
N GLU A 188 -6.17 -9.63 -9.76
CA GLU A 188 -7.20 -8.63 -10.03
C GLU A 188 -7.97 -8.28 -8.73
N GLY A 189 -7.97 -7.00 -8.34
CA GLY A 189 -8.50 -6.52 -7.05
C GLY A 189 -7.50 -6.44 -5.88
N SER A 190 -6.29 -6.99 -6.02
CA SER A 190 -5.19 -6.83 -5.06
C SER A 190 -4.47 -5.51 -5.34
N THR A 191 -4.61 -4.54 -4.44
CA THR A 191 -4.35 -3.13 -4.75
C THR A 191 -2.86 -2.78 -4.93
N GLY A 192 -2.58 -1.63 -5.57
CA GLY A 192 -1.25 -1.03 -5.79
C GLY A 192 -1.17 0.40 -5.21
N LEU A 193 -0.57 1.34 -5.94
CA LEU A 193 -0.51 2.75 -5.53
C LEU A 193 -1.93 3.36 -5.47
N VAL A 194 -2.38 3.74 -4.28
CA VAL A 194 -3.73 4.29 -4.03
C VAL A 194 -3.76 5.80 -3.79
N ARG A 195 -2.62 6.40 -3.43
CA ARG A 195 -2.52 7.85 -3.22
C ARG A 195 -1.12 8.35 -3.52
N ILE A 196 -1.05 9.54 -4.09
CA ILE A 196 0.15 10.35 -4.17
C ILE A 196 -0.19 11.79 -3.77
N ASP A 197 0.69 12.44 -3.02
CA ASP A 197 0.62 13.86 -2.73
C ASP A 197 2.02 14.47 -2.87
N ILE A 198 2.14 15.48 -3.72
CA ILE A 198 3.36 16.25 -3.92
C ILE A 198 3.08 17.68 -3.48
N ARG A 199 3.93 18.23 -2.61
CA ARG A 199 3.87 19.62 -2.17
C ARG A 199 5.24 20.26 -2.39
N PRO A 200 5.30 21.44 -3.04
CA PRO A 200 6.54 22.17 -3.25
C PRO A 200 7.10 22.75 -1.95
#